data_AF-A0A9P5XNW3-F1
#
_entry.id   AF-A0A9P5XNW3-F1
#
_cell.length_a   1.000
_cell.length_b   1.000
_cell.length_c   1.000
_cell.angle_alpha   90.00
_cell.angle_beta   90.00
_cell.angle_gamma   90.00
#
_symmetry.space_group_name_H-M   'P 1'
#
loop_
_entity.id
_entity.type
_entity.pdbx_description
1 polymer ?
#
loop_
_entity_poly.entity_id
_entity_poly.type
_entity_poly.pdbx_seq_one_letter_code
_entity_poly.pdbx_strand_id
1 'polypeptide(L)' 'MVEIKCDLAQCRFSPAHPPDCQLPHCKQTCWQYRQYPQQYSPHIDRFCPSCEVAQGRRPSA' A
#
# COMPACT_ATOMS: atom_id res chain seq x y z
N MET A 1 -7.68 12.77 -29.50
CA MET A 1 -7.78 11.79 -28.39
C MET A 1 -6.44 11.75 -27.71
N VAL A 2 -6.29 12.37 -26.54
CA VAL A 2 -5.04 12.31 -25.76
C VAL A 2 -5.11 11.06 -24.92
N GLU A 3 -4.26 10.08 -25.22
CA GLU A 3 -4.06 8.94 -24.34
C GLU A 3 -3.41 9.45 -23.05
N ILE A 4 -4.11 9.33 -21.92
CA ILE A 4 -3.51 9.61 -20.62
C ILE A 4 -2.60 8.43 -20.29
N LYS A 5 -1.33 8.56 -20.68
CA LYS A 5 -0.30 7.61 -20.29
C LYS A 5 0.07 7.84 -18.83
N CYS A 6 0.01 6.77 -18.05
CA CYS A 6 0.49 6.76 -16.69
C CYS A 6 1.70 5.83 -16.63
N ASP A 7 2.84 6.34 -16.20
CA ASP A 7 4.10 5.59 -16.15
C ASP A 7 4.46 5.12 -14.73
N LEU A 8 3.48 5.13 -13.82
CA LEU A 8 3.66 4.73 -12.43
C LEU A 8 3.38 3.23 -12.24
N ALA A 9 4.29 2.53 -11.56
CA ALA A 9 4.12 1.12 -11.20
C ALA A 9 2.87 0.83 -10.33
N GLN A 10 2.34 1.85 -9.66
CA GLN A 10 1.12 1.78 -8.83
C GLN A 10 -0.17 2.07 -9.63
N CYS A 11 -0.11 2.23 -10.95
CA CYS A 11 -1.29 2.39 -11.79
C CYS A 11 -1.54 1.12 -12.60
N ARG A 12 -2.74 0.53 -12.49
CA ARG A 12 -3.11 -0.71 -13.20
C ARG A 12 -2.97 -0.65 -14.72
N PHE A 13 -3.07 0.54 -15.29
CA PHE A 13 -2.99 0.77 -16.73
C PHE A 13 -1.59 1.18 -17.19
N SER A 14 -0.63 1.27 -16.27
CA SER A 14 0.74 1.62 -16.62
C SER A 14 1.49 0.44 -17.22
N PRO A 15 2.32 0.65 -18.26
CA PRO A 15 3.27 -0.37 -18.71
C PRO A 15 4.31 -0.73 -17.64
N ALA A 16 4.55 0.16 -16.67
CA ALA A 16 5.44 -0.10 -15.54
C ALA A 16 4.77 -0.90 -14.41
N HIS A 17 3.49 -1.26 -14.55
CA HIS A 17 2.76 -2.00 -13.53
C HIS A 17 3.26 -3.45 -13.44
N PRO A 18 3.67 -3.92 -12.26
CA PRO A 18 4.20 -5.26 -12.13
C PRO A 18 3.08 -6.31 -12.33
N PRO A 19 3.37 -7.44 -12.98
CA PRO A 19 2.40 -8.52 -13.19
C PRO A 19 2.00 -9.22 -11.86
N ASP A 20 2.86 -9.13 -10.85
CA ASP A 20 2.64 -9.67 -9.50
C ASP A 20 1.66 -8.81 -8.67
N CYS A 21 1.25 -7.65 -9.18
CA CYS A 21 0.32 -6.77 -8.49
C CYS A 21 -1.12 -7.32 -8.56
N GLN A 22 -1.42 -8.23 -7.64
CA GLN A 22 -2.71 -8.92 -7.51
C GLN A 22 -3.38 -8.60 -6.17
N LEU A 23 -4.64 -8.99 -5.99
CA LEU A 23 -5.29 -8.87 -4.69
C LEU A 23 -4.67 -9.86 -3.69
N PRO A 24 -4.52 -9.48 -2.40
CA PRO A 24 -4.96 -8.24 -1.76
C PRO A 24 -3.98 -7.07 -1.91
N HIS A 25 -2.76 -7.30 -2.39
CA HIS A 25 -1.67 -6.32 -2.43
C HIS A 25 -2.02 -5.07 -3.25
N CYS A 26 -2.66 -5.21 -4.42
CA CYS A 26 -3.01 -4.05 -5.24
C CYS A 26 -3.98 -3.08 -4.54
N LYS A 27 -4.85 -3.54 -3.64
CA LYS A 27 -5.71 -2.63 -2.85
C LYS A 27 -4.91 -1.75 -1.88
N GLN A 28 -3.70 -2.18 -1.53
CA GLN A 28 -2.81 -1.48 -0.59
C GLN A 28 -1.85 -0.52 -1.29
N THR A 29 -1.56 -0.73 -2.58
CA THR A 29 -0.51 0.01 -3.29
C THR A 29 -0.98 0.75 -4.52
N CYS A 30 -2.08 0.33 -5.17
CA CYS A 30 -2.53 0.91 -6.44
C CYS A 30 -3.36 2.19 -6.27
N TRP A 31 -3.06 3.25 -7.01
CA TRP A 31 -3.79 4.54 -6.97
C TRP A 31 -5.25 4.41 -7.36
N GLN A 32 -5.57 3.56 -8.33
CA GLN A 32 -6.95 3.32 -8.77
C GLN A 32 -7.83 2.74 -7.65
N TYR A 33 -7.23 2.00 -6.71
CA TYR A 33 -7.93 1.47 -5.53
C TYR A 33 -7.81 2.39 -4.32
N ARG A 34 -6.78 3.26 -4.25
CA ARG A 34 -6.49 4.17 -3.13
C ARG A 34 -6.80 5.63 -3.42
N GLN A 35 -7.78 5.89 -4.26
CA GLN A 35 -8.18 7.25 -4.61
C GLN A 35 -8.59 8.04 -3.37
N TYR A 36 -8.21 9.32 -3.31
CA TYR A 36 -8.58 10.23 -2.22
C TYR A 36 -10.11 10.19 -1.97
N PRO A 37 -10.59 10.21 -0.71
CA PRO A 37 -9.86 10.34 0.55
C PRO A 37 -9.49 8.99 1.19
N GLN A 38 -9.53 7.89 0.44
CA GLN A 38 -9.42 6.54 1.00
C GLN A 38 -8.00 6.28 1.51
N GLN A 39 -7.84 6.34 2.83
CA GLN A 39 -6.60 6.00 3.50
C GLN A 39 -6.59 4.50 3.80
N TYR A 40 -5.65 3.76 3.22
CA TYR A 40 -5.42 2.37 3.61
C TYR A 40 -4.84 2.36 5.03
N SER A 41 -5.67 2.02 6.01
CA SER A 41 -5.27 1.81 7.39
C SER A 41 -5.28 0.31 7.65
N PRO A 42 -4.15 -0.40 7.49
CA PRO A 42 -4.09 -1.80 7.89
C PRO A 42 -4.46 -1.88 9.37
N HIS A 43 -5.43 -2.74 9.70
CA HIS A 43 -5.73 -3.07 11.09
C HIS A 43 -4.58 -3.95 11.58
N ILE A 44 -3.53 -3.32 12.12
CA ILE A 44 -2.37 -4.01 12.66
C ILE A 44 -2.61 -4.18 14.16
N ASP A 45 -2.83 -5.41 14.60
CA ASP A 45 -3.08 -5.74 16.03
C ASP A 45 -1.84 -5.60 16.92
N ARG A 46 -0.70 -5.25 16.33
CA ARG A 46 0.58 -5.04 17.01
C ARG A 46 1.16 -3.67 16.69
N PHE A 47 1.82 -3.08 17.66
CA PHE A 47 2.63 -1.89 17.41
C PHE A 47 3.83 -2.27 16.53
N CYS A 48 4.38 -1.31 15.78
CA CYS A 48 5.67 -1.53 15.15
C CYS A 48 6.75 -1.69 16.25
N PRO A 49 7.88 -2.36 15.97
CA PRO A 49 8.91 -2.64 16.99
C PRO A 49 9.38 -1.39 17.75
N SER A 50 9.48 -0.25 17.05
CA SER A 50 9.82 1.04 17.66
C SER A 50 8.76 1.51 18.66
N CYS A 51 7.48 1.36 18.34
CA CYS A 51 6.38 1.73 19.22
C CYS A 51 6.19 0.72 20.36
N GLU A 52 6.52 -0.56 20.19
CA GLU A 52 6.53 -1.53 21.30
C GLU A 52 7.55 -1.14 22.37
N VAL A 53 8.78 -0.81 21.94
CA VAL A 53 9.84 -0.33 22.84
C VAL A 53 9.45 0.98 23.52
N ALA A 54 8.88 1.94 22.78
CA ALA A 54 8.42 3.21 23.34
C ALA A 54 7.28 3.05 24.37
N GLN A 55 6.43 2.03 24.20
CA GLN A 55 5.35 1.67 25.12
C GLN A 55 5.80 0.77 26.28
N GLY A 56 7.10 0.47 26.40
CA GLY A 56 7.64 -0.42 27.43
C GLY A 56 7.21 -1.89 27.29
N ARG A 57 6.67 -2.28 26.14
CA ARG A 57 6.39 -3.69 25.83
C ARG A 57 7.67 -4.33 25.28
N ARG A 58 8.05 -5.49 25.83
CA ARG A 58 9.17 -6.26 25.28
C ARG A 58 8.79 -6.69 23.86
N PRO A 59 9.64 -6.46 22.84
CA PRO A 59 9.37 -6.94 21.49
C PRO A 59 9.26 -8.47 21.56
N SER A 60 8.17 -9.03 21.03
CA SER A 60 8.05 -10.48 20.93
C SER A 60 9.04 -10.95 19.86
N ALA A 61 10.05 -11.69 20.29
CA ALA A 61 11.05 -12.34 19.44
C ALA A 61 10.41 -13.29 18.42
#